data_AF-A0A935Q5T4-F1
#
_entry.id   AF-A0A935Q5T4-F1
#
_cell.length_a   1.000
_cell.length_b   1.000
_cell.length_c   1.000
_cell.angle_alpha   90.00
_cell.angle_beta   90.00
_cell.angle_gamma   90.00
#
_symmetry.space_group_name_H-M   'P 1'
#
loop_
_entity.id
_entity.type
_entity.pdbx_description
1 polymer ?
#
loop_
_entity_poly.entity_id
_entity_poly.type
_entity_poly.pdbx_seq_one_letter_code
_entity_poly.pdbx_strand_id
1 'polypeptide(L)'
;MKLSPLVKGIITAVVMIGFSLVAYYFIPEKSSLHYLVYGIYAAGVCWTLIAYRKSPSFSGRFSDNFNTGFKCFIIATLLMALYSFTFNKMHPEFAEEASRLYKEQQLSQKDNSKTPDEINAEAVRYKNGYAMAVVYGSIFGYLIIGVIVTALSSLILIRRK
;
A
#
# COMPACT_ATOMS: atom_id res chain seq x y z
N MET A 1 22.43 16.01 -9.32
CA MET A 1 21.26 15.71 -10.20
C MET A 1 19.97 16.10 -9.49
N LYS A 2 19.03 16.79 -10.16
CA LYS A 2 17.67 17.00 -9.64
C LYS A 2 16.86 15.75 -9.93
N LEU A 3 16.53 14.96 -8.91
CA LEU A 3 15.71 13.75 -9.07
C LEU A 3 14.27 14.13 -9.41
N SER A 4 13.72 13.52 -10.46
CA SER A 4 12.33 13.71 -10.84
C SER A 4 11.39 13.11 -9.78
N PRO A 5 10.14 13.57 -9.67
CA PRO A 5 9.15 13.01 -8.73
C PRO A 5 8.94 11.50 -8.94
N LEU A 6 8.96 11.04 -10.20
CA LEU A 6 8.85 9.62 -10.54
C LEU A 6 10.01 8.81 -9.98
N VAL A 7 11.26 9.29 -10.13
CA VAL A 7 12.44 8.60 -9.60
C VAL A 7 12.39 8.52 -8.08
N LYS A 8 11.92 9.56 -7.39
CA LYS A 8 11.72 9.50 -5.94
C LYS A 8 10.63 8.52 -5.53
N GLY A 9 9.57 8.40 -6.33
CA GLY A 9 8.56 7.36 -6.16
C GLY A 9 9.15 5.95 -6.28
N ILE A 10 10.00 5.71 -7.29
CA ILE A 10 10.72 4.43 -7.44
C ILE A 10 11.61 4.15 -6.23
N ILE A 11 12.41 5.13 -5.79
CA ILE A 11 13.26 4.98 -4.59
C ILE A 11 12.40 4.65 -3.36
N THR A 12 11.28 5.37 -3.18
CA THR A 12 10.35 5.13 -2.08
C THR A 12 9.81 3.70 -2.13
N ALA A 13 9.39 3.22 -3.30
CA ALA A 13 8.91 1.85 -3.48
C ALA A 13 9.98 0.80 -3.16
N VAL A 14 11.22 1.01 -3.62
CA VAL A 14 12.33 0.09 -3.32
C VAL A 14 12.58 0.00 -1.82
N VAL A 15 12.56 1.13 -1.11
CA VAL A 15 12.70 1.15 0.36
C VAL A 15 11.51 0.46 1.04
N MET A 16 10.28 0.68 0.56
CA MET A 16 9.09 0.01 1.08
C MET A 16 9.16 -1.51 0.88
N ILE A 17 9.53 -1.97 -0.31
CA ILE A 17 9.70 -3.40 -0.63
C ILE A 17 10.79 -4.00 0.27
N GLY A 18 11.94 -3.33 0.40
CA GLY A 18 13.01 -3.78 1.28
C GLY A 18 12.54 -3.90 2.73
N PHE A 19 11.78 -2.92 3.22
CA PHE A 19 11.18 -2.97 4.55
C PHE A 19 10.18 -4.13 4.69
N SER A 20 9.30 -4.33 3.71
CA SER A 20 8.31 -5.43 3.72
C SER A 20 8.99 -6.81 3.75
N LEU A 21 10.10 -6.98 3.04
CA LEU A 21 10.89 -8.22 3.08
C LEU A 21 11.55 -8.43 4.44
N VAL A 22 12.16 -7.39 5.01
CA VAL A 22 12.73 -7.48 6.38
C VAL A 22 11.63 -7.77 7.40
N ALA A 23 10.48 -7.11 7.28
CA ALA A 23 9.35 -7.31 8.16
C ALA A 23 8.85 -8.76 8.11
N TYR A 24 8.78 -9.36 6.92
CA TYR A 24 8.39 -10.76 6.77
C TYR A 24 9.31 -11.74 7.52
N TYR A 25 10.64 -11.55 7.47
CA TYR A 25 11.57 -12.47 8.12
C TYR A 25 11.82 -12.21 9.60
N PHE A 26 11.71 -10.95 10.05
CA PHE A 26 12.19 -10.54 11.38
C PHE A 26 11.09 -9.99 12.30
N ILE A 27 9.92 -9.64 11.77
CA ILE A 27 8.84 -9.04 12.56
C ILE A 27 7.72 -10.08 12.76
N PRO A 28 7.25 -10.31 14.00
CA PRO A 28 6.12 -11.21 14.25
C PRO A 28 4.90 -10.82 13.42
N GLU A 29 4.18 -11.82 12.90
CA GLU A 29 3.05 -11.63 11.99
C GLU A 29 1.98 -10.67 12.52
N LYS A 30 1.63 -10.77 13.81
CA LYS A 30 0.61 -9.94 14.46
C LYS A 30 1.10 -8.56 14.90
N SER A 31 2.33 -8.20 14.58
CA SER A 31 2.92 -6.94 15.03
C SER A 31 2.40 -5.74 14.24
N SER A 32 2.02 -4.68 14.95
CA SER A 32 1.64 -3.40 14.32
C SER A 32 2.81 -2.71 13.59
N LEU A 33 4.04 -3.21 13.74
CA LEU A 33 5.21 -2.66 13.04
C LEU A 33 5.12 -2.82 11.51
N HIS A 34 4.32 -3.77 11.01
CA HIS A 34 4.05 -3.89 9.57
C HIS A 34 3.46 -2.58 8.98
N TYR A 35 2.71 -1.81 9.77
CA TYR A 35 2.14 -0.53 9.33
C TYR A 35 3.16 0.59 9.12
N LEU A 36 4.41 0.42 9.57
CA LEU A 36 5.49 1.40 9.32
C LEU A 36 5.77 1.59 7.83
N VAL A 37 5.42 0.62 6.98
CA VAL A 37 5.53 0.77 5.52
C VAL A 37 4.73 1.97 5.00
N TYR A 38 3.58 2.27 5.60
CA TYR A 38 2.80 3.47 5.27
C TYR A 38 3.46 4.76 5.75
N GLY A 39 4.22 4.70 6.85
CA GLY A 39 5.06 5.81 7.31
C GLY A 39 6.19 6.11 6.33
N ILE A 40 6.87 5.07 5.83
CA ILE A 40 7.91 5.18 4.79
C ILE A 40 7.33 5.79 3.51
N TYR A 41 6.17 5.29 3.09
CA TYR A 41 5.45 5.83 1.93
C TYR A 41 5.13 7.33 2.09
N ALA A 42 4.53 7.71 3.23
CA ALA A 42 4.22 9.10 3.53
C ALA A 42 5.47 9.98 3.56
N ALA A 43 6.56 9.49 4.16
CA ALA A 43 7.84 10.20 4.20
C ALA A 43 8.41 10.44 2.79
N GLY A 44 8.34 9.46 1.89
CA GLY A 44 8.77 9.59 0.50
C GLY A 44 7.99 10.66 -0.27
N VAL A 45 6.67 10.72 -0.07
CA VAL A 45 5.80 11.76 -0.64
C VAL A 45 6.14 13.15 -0.08
N CYS A 46 6.25 13.27 1.25
CA CYS A 46 6.63 14.52 1.92
C CYS A 46 8.00 15.02 1.44
N TRP A 47 8.99 14.13 1.36
CA TRP A 47 10.33 14.45 0.85
C TRP A 47 10.27 14.99 -0.59
N THR A 48 9.43 14.40 -1.43
CA THR A 48 9.24 14.87 -2.81
C THR A 48 8.72 16.31 -2.84
N LEU A 49 7.69 16.62 -2.05
CA LEU A 49 7.09 17.96 -2.01
C LEU A 49 8.02 19.01 -1.39
N ILE A 50 8.74 18.66 -0.32
CA ILE A 50 9.74 19.56 0.30
C ILE A 50 10.84 19.91 -0.69
N ALA A 51 11.31 18.93 -1.46
CA ALA A 51 12.33 19.16 -2.48
C ALA A 51 11.80 19.95 -3.68
N TYR A 52 10.54 19.75 -4.07
CA TYR A 52 9.90 20.58 -5.11
C TYR A 52 9.78 22.03 -4.66
N ARG A 53 9.43 22.29 -3.40
CA ARG A 53 9.40 23.65 -2.84
C ARG A 53 10.75 24.37 -2.92
N LYS A 54 11.86 23.64 -2.78
CA LYS A 54 13.23 24.19 -2.91
C LYS A 54 13.70 24.31 -4.36
N SER A 55 12.86 23.94 -5.33
CA SER A 55 13.21 23.98 -6.75
C SER A 55 12.89 25.33 -7.38
N PRO A 56 13.63 25.77 -8.42
CA PRO A 56 13.30 26.97 -9.19
C PRO A 56 11.94 26.89 -9.90
N SER A 57 11.41 25.68 -10.10
CA SER A 57 10.11 25.42 -10.72
C SER A 57 8.93 25.50 -9.75
N PHE A 58 9.16 25.93 -8.50
CA PHE A 58 8.10 26.06 -7.50
C PHE A 58 7.18 27.24 -7.82
N SER A 59 5.91 26.95 -8.10
CA SER A 59 4.90 27.96 -8.43
C SER A 59 4.11 28.49 -7.24
N GLY A 60 4.22 27.85 -6.06
CA GLY A 60 3.38 28.15 -4.89
C GLY A 60 1.91 27.75 -5.03
N ARG A 61 1.51 27.05 -6.11
CA ARG A 61 0.13 26.62 -6.35
C ARG A 61 -0.14 25.23 -5.79
N PHE A 62 -1.35 25.03 -5.27
CA PHE A 62 -1.79 23.71 -4.76
C PHE A 62 -1.79 22.64 -5.84
N SER A 63 -2.30 22.95 -7.03
CA SER A 63 -2.34 22.03 -8.16
C SER A 63 -0.95 21.47 -8.51
N ASP A 64 0.07 22.31 -8.47
CA ASP A 64 1.41 21.94 -8.93
C ASP A 64 2.16 21.11 -7.88
N ASN A 65 1.95 21.43 -6.59
CA ASN A 65 2.37 20.58 -5.49
C ASN A 65 1.65 19.22 -5.54
N PHE A 66 0.34 19.22 -5.68
CA PHE A 66 -0.46 18.00 -5.71
C PHE A 66 -0.04 17.11 -6.88
N ASN A 67 0.09 17.66 -8.09
CA ASN A 67 0.56 16.93 -9.27
C ASN A 67 1.97 16.37 -9.07
N THR A 68 2.84 17.09 -8.37
CA THR A 68 4.19 16.62 -8.05
C THR A 68 4.16 15.44 -7.07
N GLY A 69 3.35 15.52 -6.02
CA GLY A 69 3.14 14.41 -5.07
C GLY A 69 2.49 13.20 -5.74
N PHE A 70 1.46 13.43 -6.56
CA PHE A 70 0.75 12.40 -7.33
C PHE A 70 1.71 11.57 -8.18
N LYS A 71 2.58 12.21 -8.96
CA LYS A 71 3.59 11.51 -9.78
C LYS A 71 4.50 10.63 -8.96
N CYS A 72 4.87 11.05 -7.74
CA CYS A 72 5.69 10.22 -6.85
C CYS A 72 4.91 9.04 -6.29
N PHE A 73 3.71 9.27 -5.76
CA PHE A 73 3.00 8.22 -5.04
C PHE A 73 2.36 7.20 -5.98
N ILE A 74 1.92 7.60 -7.18
CA ILE A 74 1.28 6.68 -8.14
C ILE A 74 2.25 5.60 -8.61
N ILE A 75 3.50 5.96 -8.93
CA ILE A 75 4.50 4.97 -9.36
C ILE A 75 4.90 4.05 -8.19
N ALA A 76 4.95 4.59 -6.97
CA ALA A 76 5.21 3.78 -5.79
C ALA A 76 4.07 2.78 -5.53
N THR A 77 2.81 3.21 -5.65
CA THR A 77 1.63 2.34 -5.55
C THR A 77 1.66 1.21 -6.58
N LEU A 78 1.97 1.51 -7.85
CA LEU A 78 2.02 0.50 -8.90
C LEU A 78 3.13 -0.55 -8.64
N LEU A 79 4.30 -0.10 -8.19
CA LEU A 79 5.39 -1.01 -7.83
C LEU A 79 5.05 -1.86 -6.61
N MET A 80 4.41 -1.28 -5.59
CA MET A 80 3.93 -2.02 -4.43
C MET A 80 2.83 -3.02 -4.79
N ALA A 81 1.93 -2.68 -5.72
CA ALA A 81 0.91 -3.60 -6.21
C ALA A 81 1.54 -4.80 -6.94
N LEU A 82 2.55 -4.54 -7.79
CA LEU A 82 3.30 -5.59 -8.47
C LEU A 82 4.08 -6.47 -7.46
N TYR A 83 4.70 -5.85 -6.46
CA TYR A 83 5.34 -6.57 -5.36
C TYR A 83 4.34 -7.44 -4.60
N SER A 84 3.20 -6.88 -4.15
CA SER A 84 2.17 -7.64 -3.45
C SER A 84 1.68 -8.84 -4.27
N PHE A 85 1.46 -8.66 -5.57
CA PHE A 85 1.06 -9.75 -6.46
C PHE A 85 2.13 -10.86 -6.53
N THR A 86 3.37 -10.48 -6.81
CA THR A 86 4.48 -11.43 -6.98
C THR A 86 4.80 -12.17 -5.69
N PHE A 87 4.86 -11.45 -4.56
CA PHE A 87 5.10 -12.01 -3.24
C PHE A 87 4.02 -13.01 -2.84
N ASN A 88 2.74 -12.66 -2.96
CA ASN A 88 1.64 -13.59 -2.62
C ASN A 88 1.55 -14.79 -3.56
N LYS A 89 1.99 -14.66 -4.81
CA LYS A 89 2.07 -15.80 -5.74
C LYS A 89 3.20 -16.76 -5.38
N MET A 90 4.30 -16.25 -4.82
CA MET A 90 5.43 -17.06 -4.34
C MET A 90 5.13 -17.75 -3.00
N HIS A 91 4.18 -17.21 -2.23
CA HIS A 91 3.78 -17.68 -0.90
C HIS A 91 2.31 -18.15 -0.88
N PRO A 92 1.97 -19.28 -1.53
CA PRO A 92 0.60 -19.79 -1.58
C PRO A 92 0.03 -20.15 -0.21
N GLU A 93 0.87 -20.37 0.80
CA GLU A 93 0.49 -20.65 2.17
C GLU A 93 -0.41 -19.56 2.78
N PHE A 94 -0.25 -18.30 2.38
CA PHE A 94 -1.10 -17.21 2.87
C PHE A 94 -2.54 -17.36 2.38
N ALA A 95 -2.73 -17.76 1.13
CA ALA A 95 -4.06 -18.00 0.57
C ALA A 95 -4.72 -19.21 1.23
N GLU A 96 -3.93 -20.23 1.59
CA GLU A 96 -4.40 -21.43 2.29
C GLU A 96 -4.84 -21.12 3.72
N GLU A 97 -4.00 -20.40 4.47
CA GLU A 97 -4.32 -19.98 5.82
C GLU A 97 -5.53 -19.04 5.84
N ALA A 98 -5.57 -18.05 4.94
CA ALA A 98 -6.69 -17.12 4.87
C ALA A 98 -8.01 -17.83 4.50
N SER A 99 -7.96 -18.83 3.62
CA SER A 99 -9.10 -19.70 3.31
C SER A 99 -9.54 -20.56 4.49
N ARG A 100 -8.60 -21.09 5.27
CA ARG A 100 -8.89 -21.86 6.49
C ARG A 100 -9.59 -20.98 7.53
N LEU A 101 -9.01 -19.81 7.82
CA LEU A 101 -9.56 -18.85 8.77
C LEU A 101 -10.95 -18.37 8.34
N TYR A 102 -11.15 -18.10 7.04
CA TYR A 102 -12.45 -17.76 6.49
C TYR A 102 -13.49 -18.86 6.75
N LYS A 103 -13.13 -20.12 6.51
CA LYS A 103 -14.01 -21.27 6.78
C LYS A 103 -14.34 -21.41 8.26
N GLU A 104 -13.34 -21.30 9.13
CA GLU A 104 -13.52 -21.35 10.59
C GLU A 104 -14.46 -20.23 11.07
N GLN A 105 -14.28 -19.01 10.57
CA GLN A 105 -15.16 -17.89 10.87
C GLN A 105 -16.61 -18.15 10.44
N GLN A 106 -16.83 -18.68 9.24
CA GLN A 106 -18.17 -19.02 8.76
C GLN A 106 -18.82 -20.13 9.60
N LEU A 107 -18.08 -21.17 9.96
CA LEU A 107 -18.60 -22.27 10.80
C LEU A 107 -18.89 -21.83 12.24
N SER A 108 -18.19 -20.80 12.73
CA SER A 108 -18.39 -20.25 14.07
C SER A 108 -19.59 -19.29 14.19
N GLN A 109 -20.17 -18.85 13.08
CA GLN A 109 -21.31 -17.95 13.07
C GLN A 109 -22.60 -18.70 13.45
N LYS A 110 -23.22 -18.28 14.56
CA LYS A 110 -24.41 -18.94 15.12
C LYS A 110 -25.64 -18.93 14.20
N ASP A 111 -25.75 -17.93 13.32
CA ASP A 111 -26.86 -17.76 12.38
C ASP A 111 -26.45 -18.00 10.93
N ASN A 112 -25.39 -18.77 10.69
CA ASN A 112 -24.97 -19.06 9.32
C ASN A 112 -25.97 -20.00 8.65
N SER A 113 -26.71 -19.48 7.66
CA SER A 113 -27.66 -20.26 6.87
C SER A 113 -27.01 -21.18 5.83
N LYS A 114 -25.69 -21.13 5.68
CA LYS A 114 -24.95 -21.89 4.67
C LYS A 114 -24.67 -23.31 5.15
N THR A 115 -24.86 -24.25 4.24
CA THR A 115 -24.46 -25.64 4.41
C THR A 115 -22.94 -25.78 4.46
N PRO A 116 -22.39 -26.86 5.05
CA PRO A 116 -20.95 -27.11 5.04
C PRO A 116 -20.33 -27.12 3.63
N ASP A 117 -21.06 -27.61 2.63
CA ASP A 117 -20.59 -27.67 1.24
C ASP A 117 -20.54 -26.29 0.58
N GLU A 118 -21.50 -25.42 0.86
CA GLU A 118 -21.47 -24.02 0.41
C GLU A 118 -20.29 -23.26 1.03
N ILE A 119 -20.03 -23.47 2.32
CA ILE A 119 -18.87 -22.86 3.01
C ILE A 119 -17.57 -23.35 2.38
N ASN A 120 -17.46 -24.64 2.05
CA ASN A 120 -16.29 -25.19 1.37
C ASN A 120 -16.09 -24.56 -0.02
N ALA A 121 -17.15 -24.45 -0.82
CA ALA A 121 -17.11 -23.84 -2.14
C ALA A 121 -16.69 -22.36 -2.07
N GLU A 122 -17.19 -21.62 -1.08
CA GLU A 122 -16.80 -20.23 -0.86
C GLU A 122 -15.35 -20.09 -0.40
N ALA A 123 -14.88 -20.96 0.50
CA ALA A 123 -13.49 -20.95 0.94
C ALA A 123 -12.52 -21.18 -0.25
N VAL A 124 -12.83 -22.11 -1.15
CA VAL A 124 -12.06 -22.34 -2.38
C VAL A 124 -12.06 -21.09 -3.27
N ARG A 125 -13.21 -20.44 -3.46
CA ARG A 125 -13.29 -19.17 -4.22
C ARG A 125 -12.46 -18.07 -3.56
N TYR A 126 -12.50 -17.97 -2.24
CA TYR A 126 -11.72 -17.01 -1.46
C TYR A 126 -10.23 -17.25 -1.63
N LYS A 127 -9.76 -18.50 -1.51
CA LYS A 127 -8.36 -18.89 -1.78
C LYS A 127 -7.91 -18.44 -3.16
N ASN A 128 -8.69 -18.75 -4.19
CA ASN A 128 -8.34 -18.42 -5.58
C ASN A 128 -8.33 -16.91 -5.86
N GLY A 129 -9.19 -16.15 -5.17
CA GLY A 129 -9.25 -14.69 -5.29
C GLY A 129 -8.28 -13.93 -4.39
N TYR A 130 -7.62 -14.61 -3.45
CA TYR A 130 -6.84 -13.99 -2.36
C TYR A 130 -5.77 -13.02 -2.88
N ALA A 131 -4.88 -13.48 -3.76
CA ALA A 131 -3.79 -12.64 -4.28
C ALA A 131 -4.32 -11.37 -4.96
N MET A 132 -5.40 -11.48 -5.73
CA MET A 132 -6.04 -10.32 -6.36
C MET A 132 -6.67 -9.38 -5.32
N ALA A 133 -7.31 -9.92 -4.28
CA ALA A 133 -7.84 -9.12 -3.19
C ALA A 133 -6.74 -8.33 -2.45
N VAL A 134 -5.59 -8.95 -2.20
CA VAL A 134 -4.42 -8.27 -1.59
C VAL A 134 -3.89 -7.16 -2.51
N VAL A 135 -3.84 -7.39 -3.82
CA VAL A 135 -3.42 -6.37 -4.80
C VAL A 135 -4.38 -5.18 -4.80
N TYR A 136 -5.70 -5.42 -4.86
CA TYR A 136 -6.68 -4.34 -4.77
C TYR A 136 -6.57 -3.57 -3.45
N GLY A 137 -6.45 -4.29 -2.33
CA GLY A 137 -6.24 -3.68 -1.02
C GLY A 137 -4.99 -2.81 -0.99
N SER A 138 -3.89 -3.28 -1.57
CA SER A 138 -2.65 -2.52 -1.69
C SER A 138 -2.83 -1.25 -2.53
N ILE A 139 -3.43 -1.37 -3.73
CA ILE A 139 -3.66 -0.23 -4.63
C ILE A 139 -4.49 0.84 -3.93
N PHE A 140 -5.68 0.50 -3.44
CA PHE A 140 -6.58 1.48 -2.85
C PHE A 140 -6.04 2.03 -1.53
N GLY A 141 -5.39 1.20 -0.71
CA GLY A 141 -4.76 1.64 0.53
C GLY A 141 -3.69 2.72 0.28
N TYR A 142 -2.76 2.46 -0.64
CA TYR A 142 -1.71 3.44 -0.97
C TYR A 142 -2.27 4.66 -1.72
N LEU A 143 -3.27 4.52 -2.58
CA LEU A 143 -3.90 5.66 -3.26
C LEU A 143 -4.56 6.61 -2.26
N ILE A 144 -5.39 6.10 -1.34
CA ILE A 144 -6.08 6.92 -0.34
C ILE A 144 -5.07 7.67 0.53
N ILE A 145 -4.08 6.95 1.07
CA ILE A 145 -3.04 7.55 1.91
C ILE A 145 -2.21 8.57 1.10
N GLY A 146 -1.87 8.23 -0.15
CA GLY A 146 -1.09 9.10 -1.03
C GLY A 146 -1.80 10.42 -1.31
N VAL A 147 -3.10 10.38 -1.57
CA VAL A 147 -3.95 11.56 -1.76
C VAL A 147 -3.98 12.41 -0.48
N ILE A 148 -4.24 11.80 0.68
CA ILE A 148 -4.33 12.50 1.96
C ILE A 148 -3.00 13.17 2.31
N VAL A 149 -1.89 12.41 2.29
CA VAL A 149 -0.55 12.92 2.62
C VAL A 149 -0.14 14.03 1.66
N THR A 150 -0.39 13.86 0.36
CA THR A 150 -0.07 14.87 -0.65
C THR A 150 -0.88 16.14 -0.43
N ALA A 151 -2.18 16.04 -0.21
CA ALA A 151 -3.06 17.18 0.01
C ALA A 151 -2.66 17.96 1.26
N LEU A 152 -2.50 17.27 2.40
CA LEU A 152 -2.11 17.90 3.67
C LEU A 152 -0.73 18.57 3.56
N SER A 153 0.25 17.86 3.01
CA SER A 153 1.60 18.42 2.82
C SER A 153 1.60 19.63 1.88
N SER A 154 0.81 19.58 0.80
CA SER A 154 0.66 20.70 -0.12
C SER A 154 0.06 21.93 0.57
N LEU A 155 -0.98 21.75 1.39
CA LEU A 155 -1.60 22.83 2.16
C LEU A 155 -0.61 23.45 3.16
N ILE A 156 0.13 22.62 3.91
CA ILE A 156 1.12 23.10 4.89
C ILE A 156 2.23 23.88 4.20
N LEU A 157 2.74 23.38 3.07
CA LEU A 157 3.86 24.00 2.36
C LEU A 157 3.48 25.33 1.71
N ILE A 158 2.23 25.49 1.28
CA ILE A 158 1.73 26.74 0.69
C ILE A 158 1.46 27.80 1.76
N ARG A 159 0.93 27.41 2.92
CA ARG A 159 0.63 28.34 4.01
C ARG A 159 1.86 28.94 4.67
N ARG A 160 2.99 28.21 4.70
CA ARG A 160 4.27 28.68 5.28
C ARG A 160 5.02 29.66 4.36
N LYS A 161 4.32 30.56 3.67
CA LYS A 161 4.95 31.63 2.88
C LYS A 161 5.79 32.54 3.78
#